data_AF-A0A921F3B4-F1
#
_entry.id   AF-A0A921F3B4-F1
#
_cell.length_a   1.000
_cell.length_b   1.000
_cell.length_c   1.000
_cell.angle_alpha   90.00
_cell.angle_beta   90.00
_cell.angle_gamma   90.00
#
_symmetry.space_group_name_H-M   'P 1'
#
loop_
_entity.id
_entity.type
_entity.pdbx_description
1 polymer ?
#
loop_
_entity_poly.entity_id
_entity_poly.type
_entity_poly.pdbx_seq_one_letter_code
_entity_poly.pdbx_strand_id
1 'polypeptide(L)'
;MARSRRPAEPSTAQALVQAGVAAAATGLVYGTMYERNNYRVRQVELPILPPGTSPLRILHISDLHMLPGQRVKTAFLHSLTRLRPDFVVDTGDNLSSDRAVPSV
;
A
#
# COMPACT_ATOMS: atom_id res chain seq x y z
N MET A 1 13.33 11.76 55.26
CA MET A 1 14.45 11.58 54.29
C MET A 1 14.16 10.35 53.41
N ALA A 2 13.52 10.54 52.26
CA ALA A 2 13.30 9.46 51.30
C ALA A 2 14.45 9.47 50.27
N ARG A 3 15.30 8.44 50.28
CA ARG A 3 16.34 8.27 49.26
C ARG A 3 15.67 7.91 47.93
N SER A 4 15.64 8.85 47.00
CA SER A 4 15.31 8.62 45.60
C SER A 4 16.30 7.60 45.02
N ARG A 5 15.88 6.33 44.88
CA ARG A 5 16.63 5.32 44.13
C ARG A 5 16.56 5.70 42.65
N ARG A 6 17.69 6.11 42.07
CA ARG A 6 17.79 6.22 40.60
C ARG A 6 17.62 4.82 40.02
N PRO A 7 16.82 4.64 38.95
CA PRO A 7 16.75 3.37 38.26
C PRO A 7 18.15 2.95 37.78
N ALA A 8 18.46 1.66 37.85
CA ALA A 8 19.71 1.14 37.36
C ALA A 8 19.78 1.29 35.83
N GLU A 9 20.90 1.79 35.30
CA GLU A 9 21.17 1.86 33.87
C GLU A 9 21.21 0.45 33.27
N PRO A 10 20.60 0.21 32.11
CA PRO A 10 20.61 -1.10 31.47
C PRO A 10 22.05 -1.48 31.09
N SER A 11 22.39 -2.76 31.23
CA SER A 11 23.68 -3.26 30.74
C SER A 11 23.73 -3.16 29.21
N THR A 12 24.94 -3.12 28.63
CA THR A 12 25.12 -3.11 27.16
C THR A 12 24.37 -4.26 26.47
N ALA A 13 24.35 -5.45 27.09
CA ALA A 13 23.60 -6.59 26.59
C ALA A 13 22.08 -6.33 26.59
N GLN A 14 21.54 -5.73 27.66
CA GLN A 14 20.12 -5.35 27.72
C GLN A 14 19.78 -4.27 26.69
N ALA A 15 20.64 -3.28 26.52
CA ALA A 15 20.47 -2.23 25.51
C ALA A 15 20.44 -2.80 24.09
N LEU A 16 21.33 -3.76 23.78
CA LEU A 16 21.36 -4.44 22.47
C LEU A 16 20.10 -5.28 22.23
N VAL A 17 19.62 -6.02 23.24
CA VAL A 17 18.37 -6.78 23.14
C VAL A 17 17.18 -5.85 22.91
N GLN A 18 17.09 -4.75 23.67
CA GLN A 18 16.03 -3.76 23.49
C GLN A 18 16.05 -3.13 22.09
N ALA A 19 17.23 -2.77 21.58
CA ALA A 19 17.40 -2.26 20.23
C ALA A 19 16.98 -3.29 19.17
N GLY A 20 17.35 -4.56 19.34
CA GLY A 20 16.95 -5.64 18.44
C GLY A 20 15.44 -5.85 18.40
N VAL A 21 14.77 -5.87 19.56
CA VAL A 21 13.30 -5.96 19.64
C VAL A 21 12.63 -4.76 18.99
N ALA A 22 13.14 -3.54 19.24
CA ALA A 22 12.60 -2.33 18.64
C ALA A 22 12.74 -2.33 17.11
N ALA A 23 13.88 -2.77 16.58
CA ALA A 23 14.11 -2.89 15.14
C ALA A 23 13.17 -3.92 14.51
N ALA A 24 12.98 -5.09 15.14
CA ALA A 24 12.06 -6.11 14.66
C ALA A 24 10.61 -5.61 14.65
N ALA A 25 10.16 -4.95 15.72
CA ALA A 25 8.84 -4.36 15.80
C ALA A 25 8.63 -3.30 14.70
N THR A 26 9.63 -2.45 14.47
CA THR A 26 9.58 -1.43 13.41
C THR A 26 9.49 -2.08 12.03
N GLY A 27 10.28 -3.13 11.77
CA GLY A 27 10.24 -3.89 10.52
C GLY A 27 8.87 -4.51 10.26
N LEU A 28 8.24 -5.08 11.30
CA LEU A 28 6.88 -5.64 11.20
C LEU A 28 5.84 -4.57 10.88
N VAL A 29 5.87 -3.44 11.60
CA VAL A 29 4.94 -2.32 11.33
C VAL A 29 5.14 -1.79 9.91
N TYR A 30 6.39 -1.56 9.51
CA TYR A 30 6.71 -1.07 8.17
C TYR A 30 6.22 -2.04 7.09
N GLY A 31 6.58 -3.33 7.18
CA GLY A 31 6.22 -4.32 6.17
C GLY A 31 4.72 -4.55 6.06
N THR A 32 4.01 -4.58 7.19
CA THR A 32 2.58 -4.92 7.21
C THR A 32 1.67 -3.71 6.98
N MET A 33 2.05 -2.52 7.45
CA MET A 33 1.21 -1.33 7.39
C MET A 33 1.62 -0.34 6.31
N TYR A 34 2.92 -0.21 5.99
CA TYR A 34 3.41 0.75 5.02
C TYR A 34 3.71 0.11 3.66
N GLU A 35 4.70 -0.78 3.58
CA GLU A 35 5.21 -1.30 2.30
C GLU A 35 4.11 -2.01 1.49
N ARG A 36 3.35 -2.90 2.15
CA ARG A 36 2.22 -3.61 1.55
C ARG A 36 1.14 -2.69 0.98
N ASN A 37 1.01 -1.46 1.48
CA ASN A 37 -0.01 -0.50 1.09
C ASN A 37 0.53 0.65 0.21
N ASN A 38 1.80 0.60 -0.19
CA ASN A 38 2.47 1.62 -0.98
C ASN A 38 2.12 1.50 -2.48
N TYR A 39 0.82 1.64 -2.81
CA TYR A 39 0.32 1.55 -4.18
C TYR A 39 0.86 2.69 -5.06
N ARG A 40 1.23 2.37 -6.30
CA ARG A 40 1.80 3.32 -7.27
C ARG A 40 1.13 3.19 -8.63
N VAL A 41 1.10 4.29 -9.36
CA VAL A 41 0.70 4.33 -10.76
C VAL A 41 1.97 4.35 -11.61
N ARG A 42 2.08 3.41 -12.55
CA ARG A 42 3.11 3.44 -13.58
C ARG A 42 2.53 4.08 -14.84
N GLN A 43 3.22 5.08 -15.38
CA GLN A 43 2.83 5.74 -16.63
C GLN A 43 3.83 5.37 -17.72
N VAL A 44 3.30 5.04 -18.89
CA VAL A 44 4.09 4.74 -20.09
C VAL A 44 3.40 5.45 -21.26
N GLU A 45 4.18 6.17 -22.06
CA GLU A 45 3.71 6.81 -23.28
C GLU A 45 4.17 6.00 -24.49
N LEU A 46 3.24 5.73 -25.41
CA LEU A 46 3.50 4.91 -26.59
C LEU A 46 3.18 5.75 -27.85
N PRO A 47 4.17 6.10 -28.69
CA PRO A 47 3.97 6.92 -29.88
C PRO A 47 3.47 6.07 -31.06
N ILE A 48 2.31 5.44 -30.87
CA ILE A 48 1.76 4.44 -31.82
C ILE A 48 0.54 4.95 -32.60
N LEU A 49 0.04 6.14 -32.27
CA LEU A 49 -1.09 6.75 -32.97
C LEU A 49 -0.63 7.47 -34.25
N PRO A 50 -1.47 7.51 -35.31
CA PRO A 50 -1.17 8.28 -36.50
C PRO A 50 -0.93 9.77 -36.21
N PRO A 51 -0.09 10.48 -36.98
CA PRO A 51 0.14 11.91 -36.82
C PRO A 51 -1.16 12.72 -36.87
N GLY A 52 -1.30 13.72 -36.00
CA GLY A 52 -2.50 14.55 -35.89
C GLY A 52 -3.62 13.96 -35.04
N THR A 53 -3.46 12.73 -34.52
CA THR A 53 -4.42 12.13 -33.59
C THR A 53 -4.25 12.73 -32.19
N SER A 54 -5.37 12.97 -31.50
CA SER A 54 -5.32 13.34 -30.07
C SER A 54 -4.81 12.17 -29.22
N PRO A 55 -4.01 12.41 -28.17
CA PRO A 55 -3.53 11.35 -27.31
C PRO A 55 -4.68 10.66 -26.58
N LEU A 56 -4.58 9.34 -26.41
CA LEU A 56 -5.52 8.52 -25.65
C LEU A 56 -4.88 8.09 -24.33
N ARG A 57 -5.64 8.18 -23.24
CA ARG A 57 -5.24 7.71 -21.91
C ARG A 57 -6.00 6.45 -21.54
N ILE A 58 -5.27 5.34 -21.42
CA ILE A 58 -5.82 4.05 -21.02
C ILE A 58 -5.38 3.75 -19.59
N LEU A 59 -6.34 3.51 -18.70
CA LEU A 59 -6.08 2.93 -17.38
C LEU A 59 -6.19 1.41 -17.49
N HIS A 60 -5.06 0.71 -17.35
CA HIS A 60 -5.01 -0.74 -17.31
C HIS A 60 -4.87 -1.20 -15.86
N ILE A 61 -5.79 -2.05 -15.40
CA ILE A 61 -5.80 -2.66 -14.07
C ILE A 61 -5.99 -4.17 -14.19
N SER A 62 -5.51 -4.91 -13.21
CA SER A 62 -5.67 -6.36 -13.12
C SER A 62 -5.51 -6.83 -11.68
N ASP A 63 -5.89 -8.07 -11.40
CA ASP A 63 -5.50 -8.85 -10.21
C ASP A 63 -5.71 -8.09 -8.90
N LEU A 64 -6.85 -7.39 -8.79
CA LEU A 64 -7.13 -6.59 -7.60
C LEU A 64 -7.20 -7.47 -6.36
N HIS A 65 -7.63 -8.73 -6.50
CA HIS A 65 -7.76 -9.73 -5.42
C HIS A 65 -8.29 -9.10 -4.12
N MET A 66 -9.47 -8.50 -4.23
CA MET A 66 -10.13 -7.78 -3.16
C MET A 66 -10.50 -8.76 -2.04
N LEU A 67 -10.21 -8.36 -0.82
CA LEU A 67 -10.63 -9.02 0.42
C LEU A 67 -11.45 -8.03 1.27
N PRO A 68 -12.32 -8.52 2.16
CA PRO A 68 -13.11 -7.67 3.04
C PRO A 68 -12.22 -6.72 3.87
N GLY A 69 -12.63 -5.47 3.99
CA GLY A 69 -11.98 -4.49 4.87
C GLY A 69 -10.71 -3.81 4.34
N GLN A 70 -10.30 -4.04 3.08
CA GLN A 70 -9.12 -3.41 2.45
C GLN A 70 -9.33 -1.93 2.08
N ARG A 71 -9.66 -1.08 3.07
CA ARG A 71 -10.00 0.34 2.87
C ARG A 71 -8.94 1.15 2.13
N VAL A 72 -7.65 0.88 2.37
CA VAL A 72 -6.55 1.59 1.71
C VAL A 72 -6.49 1.27 0.22
N LYS A 73 -6.64 0.00 -0.15
CA LYS A 73 -6.71 -0.43 -1.56
C LYS A 73 -7.93 0.17 -2.25
N THR A 74 -9.10 0.12 -1.60
CA THR A 74 -10.32 0.77 -2.11
C THR A 74 -10.12 2.27 -2.33
N ALA A 75 -9.54 2.99 -1.36
CA ALA A 75 -9.24 4.41 -1.50
C ALA A 75 -8.26 4.68 -2.65
N PHE A 76 -7.22 3.85 -2.82
CA PHE A 76 -6.31 3.93 -3.96
C PHE A 76 -7.03 3.77 -5.29
N LEU A 77 -7.91 2.77 -5.43
CA LEU A 77 -8.70 2.53 -6.64
C LEU A 77 -9.63 3.71 -6.97
N HIS A 78 -10.35 4.25 -5.98
CA HIS A 78 -11.14 5.47 -6.18
C HIS A 78 -10.27 6.65 -6.63
N SER A 79 -9.05 6.72 -6.14
CA SER A 79 -8.08 7.76 -6.48
C SER A 79 -7.69 7.75 -7.96
N LEU A 80 -7.77 6.59 -8.63
CA LEU A 80 -7.44 6.43 -10.05
C LEU A 80 -8.37 7.23 -10.97
N THR A 81 -9.59 7.57 -10.52
CA THR A 81 -10.51 8.42 -11.28
C THR A 81 -9.91 9.80 -11.59
N ARG A 82 -9.00 10.31 -10.75
CA ARG A 82 -8.28 11.57 -10.99
C ARG A 82 -7.36 11.51 -12.20
N LEU A 83 -6.98 10.30 -12.65
CA LEU A 83 -6.22 10.12 -13.88
C LEU A 83 -7.04 10.50 -15.11
N ARG A 84 -8.37 10.63 -15.03
CA ARG A 84 -9.26 10.94 -16.16
C ARG A 84 -8.92 10.10 -17.39
N PRO A 85 -8.96 8.75 -17.29
CA PRO A 85 -8.73 7.89 -18.45
C PRO A 85 -9.91 8.00 -19.43
N ASP A 86 -9.62 7.82 -20.71
CA ASP A 86 -10.63 7.69 -21.76
C ASP A 86 -11.22 6.28 -21.78
N PHE A 87 -10.38 5.28 -21.49
CA PHE A 87 -10.77 3.87 -21.38
C PHE A 87 -10.17 3.23 -20.14
N VAL A 88 -10.94 2.34 -19.53
CA VAL A 88 -10.46 1.44 -18.48
C VAL A 88 -10.44 0.03 -19.05
N VAL A 89 -9.29 -0.63 -18.98
CA VAL A 89 -9.11 -2.04 -19.32
C VAL A 89 -8.86 -2.78 -18.02
N ASP A 90 -9.71 -3.76 -17.72
CA ASP A 90 -9.61 -4.62 -16.56
C ASP A 90 -9.53 -6.07 -17.04
N THR A 91 -8.40 -6.74 -16.78
CA THR A 91 -8.17 -8.12 -17.25
C THR A 91 -8.65 -9.19 -16.28
N GLY A 92 -9.28 -8.82 -15.15
CA GLY A 92 -9.95 -9.74 -14.24
C GLY A 92 -9.15 -10.11 -12.98
N ASP A 93 -9.62 -11.17 -12.32
CA ASP A 93 -9.18 -11.66 -10.99
C ASP A 93 -9.28 -10.62 -9.86
N ASN A 94 -10.45 -9.97 -9.81
CA ASN A 94 -10.66 -8.84 -8.92
C ASN A 94 -11.12 -9.22 -7.51
N LEU A 95 -11.73 -10.38 -7.30
CA LEU A 95 -12.38 -10.75 -6.03
C LEU A 95 -11.82 -12.07 -5.50
N SER A 96 -11.40 -12.09 -4.24
CA SER A 96 -10.89 -13.30 -3.56
C SER A 96 -11.80 -13.75 -2.41
N SER A 97 -12.99 -13.16 -2.28
CA SER A 97 -14.00 -13.50 -1.28
C SER A 97 -15.39 -13.07 -1.76
N ASP A 98 -16.39 -13.83 -1.36
CA ASP A 98 -17.82 -13.51 -1.46
C ASP A 98 -18.20 -12.15 -0.82
N ARG A 99 -17.42 -11.70 0.17
CA ARG A 99 -17.62 -10.42 0.88
C ARG A 99 -16.59 -9.35 0.48
N ALA A 100 -15.91 -9.53 -0.65
CA ALA A 100 -14.85 -8.63 -1.10
C ALA A 100 -15.36 -7.21 -1.42
N VAL A 101 -16.60 -7.10 -1.90
CA VAL A 101 -17.29 -5.83 -2.19
C VAL A 101 -18.71 -5.87 -1.62
N PRO A 102 -19.34 -4.70 -1.36
CA PRO A 102 -20.75 -4.66 -0.96
C PRO A 102 -21.64 -5.35 -2.00
N SER A 103 -22.63 -6.12 -1.54
CA SER A 103 -23.69 -6.64 -2.41
C SER A 103 -24.55 -5.49 -2.96
N VAL A 104 -24.87 -5.54 -4.25
CA VAL A 104 -25.81 -4.62 -4.91
C VAL A 104 -27.24 -5.12 -4.83
#